data_AF-Q319U1-F1
#
_entry.id   AF-Q319U1-F1
#
_cell.length_a   1.000
_cell.length_b   1.000
_cell.length_c   1.000
_cell.angle_alpha   90.00
_cell.angle_beta   90.00
_cell.angle_gamma   90.00
#
_symmetry.space_group_name_H-M   'P 1'
#
loop_
_entity.id
_entity.type
_entity.pdbx_description
1 polymer ?
#
loop_
_entity_poly.entity_id
_entity_poly.type
_entity_poly.pdbx_seq_one_letter_code
_entity_poly.pdbx_strand_id
1 'polypeptide(L)' 'MSVILKKIVFATTFNSCLFLLLMIGIQNSSNKSKVNFLINETVKLPISFIIGSSFISGSIIGSLFNMNLTNKS' A
#
# COMPACT_ATOMS: atom_id res chain seq x y z
N MET A 1 10.40 26.62 -9.13
CA MET A 1 9.41 25.87 -8.33
C MET A 1 9.90 25.84 -6.89
N SER A 2 9.07 26.17 -5.90
CA SER A 2 9.43 26.03 -4.48
C SER A 2 9.82 24.58 -4.17
N VAL A 3 10.82 24.37 -3.29
CA VAL A 3 11.30 23.04 -2.87
C VAL A 3 10.17 22.20 -2.28
N ILE A 4 9.28 22.83 -1.51
CA ILE A 4 8.07 22.20 -0.95
C ILE A 4 7.17 21.68 -2.06
N LEU A 5 6.95 22.47 -3.11
CA LEU A 5 6.07 22.11 -4.21
C LEU A 5 6.66 20.95 -5.04
N LYS A 6 7.98 20.92 -5.24
CA LYS A 6 8.67 19.76 -5.83
C LYS A 6 8.46 18.47 -5.02
N LYS A 7 8.53 18.56 -3.68
CA LYS A 7 8.37 17.43 -2.77
C LYS A 7 6.95 16.87 -2.79
N ILE A 8 5.95 17.75 -2.79
CA ILE A 8 4.53 17.37 -2.89
C ILE A 8 4.26 16.68 -4.22
N VAL A 9 4.69 17.28 -5.33
CA VAL A 9 4.50 16.69 -6.66
C VAL A 9 5.15 15.31 -6.74
N PHE A 10 6.41 15.16 -6.34
CA PHE A 10 7.08 13.85 -6.36
C PHE A 10 6.33 12.79 -5.53
N ALA A 11 5.89 13.16 -4.32
CA ALA A 11 5.15 12.26 -3.44
C ALA A 11 3.81 11.83 -4.05
N THR A 12 3.03 12.75 -4.64
CA THR A 12 1.76 12.40 -5.28
C THR A 12 1.97 11.53 -6.51
N THR A 13 2.95 11.82 -7.37
CA THR A 13 3.20 10.99 -8.56
C THR A 13 3.65 9.58 -8.19
N PHE A 14 4.56 9.45 -7.21
CA PHE A 14 5.06 8.15 -6.77
C PHE A 14 3.95 7.28 -6.15
N ASN A 15 3.16 7.84 -5.23
CA ASN A 15 2.04 7.13 -4.61
C ASN A 15 0.95 6.79 -5.64
N SER A 16 0.69 7.67 -6.62
CA SER A 16 -0.25 7.39 -7.71
C SER A 16 0.23 6.24 -8.62
N CYS A 17 1.52 6.17 -8.95
CA CYS A 17 2.09 5.05 -9.70
C CYS A 17 1.92 3.72 -8.97
N LEU A 18 2.19 3.71 -7.66
CA LEU A 18 2.01 2.52 -6.83
C LEU A 18 0.55 2.08 -6.76
N PHE A 19 -0.38 3.04 -6.66
CA PHE A 19 -1.81 2.77 -6.69
C PHE A 19 -2.29 2.19 -8.03
N LEU A 20 -1.75 2.69 -9.15
CA LEU A 20 -2.07 2.16 -10.49
C LEU A 20 -1.54 0.73 -10.68
N LEU A 21 -0.30 0.47 -10.24
CA LEU A 21 0.26 -0.89 -10.21
C LEU A 21 -0.60 -1.84 -9.38
N LEU A 22 -1.14 -1.35 -8.26
CA LEU A 22 -2.08 -2.09 -7.42
C LEU A 22 -3.34 -2.48 -8.18
N MET A 23 -3.97 -1.52 -8.86
CA MET A 23 -5.20 -1.71 -9.60
C MET A 23 -5.02 -2.68 -10.76
N ILE A 24 -3.91 -2.56 -11.50
CA ILE A 24 -3.57 -3.49 -12.59
C ILE A 24 -3.34 -4.89 -12.04
N GLY A 25 -2.63 -5.03 -10.92
CA GLY A 25 -2.45 -6.31 -10.25
C GLY A 25 -3.78 -6.94 -9.86
N ILE A 26 -4.69 -6.17 -9.24
CA ILE A 26 -6.01 -6.64 -8.80
C ILE A 26 -6.83 -7.16 -9.99
N GLN A 27 -6.86 -6.40 -11.09
CA GLN A 27 -7.66 -6.75 -12.26
C GLN A 27 -7.08 -7.91 -13.07
N ASN A 28 -5.75 -8.06 -13.14
CA ASN A 28 -5.10 -9.14 -13.89
C ASN A 28 -4.92 -10.45 -13.10
N SER A 29 -5.41 -10.52 -11.86
CA SER A 29 -5.29 -11.73 -11.05
C SER A 29 -6.49 -12.65 -11.23
N SER A 30 -6.32 -13.66 -12.07
CA SER A 30 -7.23 -14.79 -12.20
C SER A 30 -7.08 -15.80 -11.06
N ASN A 31 -5.87 -15.91 -10.50
CA ASN A 31 -5.56 -16.80 -9.38
C ASN A 31 -6.01 -16.20 -8.05
N LYS A 32 -6.95 -16.91 -7.41
CA LYS A 32 -7.47 -16.58 -6.08
C LYS A 32 -6.84 -17.49 -5.03
N SER A 33 -6.38 -16.92 -3.94
CA SER A 33 -5.88 -17.66 -2.78
C SER A 33 -6.91 -17.64 -1.66
N LYS A 34 -6.98 -18.72 -0.87
CA LYS A 34 -7.79 -18.73 0.36
C LYS A 34 -7.01 -17.99 1.44
N VAL A 35 -7.66 -17.03 2.09
CA VAL A 35 -7.08 -16.26 3.19
C VAL A 35 -8.03 -16.32 4.38
N ASN A 36 -7.48 -16.57 5.57
CA ASN A 36 -8.25 -16.57 6.82
C ASN A 36 -8.56 -15.12 7.19
N PHE A 37 -9.83 -14.76 7.16
CA PHE A 37 -10.28 -13.41 7.49
C PHE A 37 -10.74 -13.38 8.95
N LEU A 38 -9.93 -12.78 9.84
CA LEU A 38 -10.12 -12.48 11.30
C LEU A 38 -10.71 -13.57 12.23
N ILE A 39 -11.71 -14.35 11.81
CA ILE A 39 -12.46 -15.34 12.59
C ILE A 39 -12.65 -16.60 11.71
N ASN A 40 -11.57 -17.33 11.42
CA ASN A 40 -11.54 -18.64 10.72
C ASN A 40 -12.31 -18.79 9.38
N GLU A 41 -12.94 -17.73 8.88
CA GLU A 41 -13.64 -17.76 7.60
C GLU A 41 -12.62 -17.59 6.48
N THR A 42 -12.50 -18.62 5.64
CA THR A 42 -11.60 -18.61 4.49
C THR A 42 -12.30 -17.95 3.31
N VAL A 43 -11.90 -16.72 2.97
CA VAL A 43 -12.40 -16.04 1.76
C VAL A 43 -11.39 -16.27 0.63
N LYS A 44 -11.87 -16.61 -0.57
CA LYS A 44 -11.03 -16.68 -1.78
C LYS A 44 -10.84 -15.28 -2.33
N LEU A 45 -9.68 -14.69 -2.10
CA LEU A 45 -9.33 -13.34 -2.57
C LEU A 45 -8.28 -13.42 -3.68
N PRO A 46 -8.32 -12.53 -4.68
CA PRO A 46 -7.25 -12.41 -5.68
C PRO A 46 -5.91 -12.16 -4.97
N ILE A 47 -4.84 -12.79 -5.44
CA ILE A 47 -3.51 -12.67 -4.82
C ILE A 47 -3.04 -11.21 -4.77
N SER A 48 -3.39 -10.43 -5.77
CA SER A 48 -3.09 -9.01 -5.86
C SER A 48 -3.88 -8.14 -4.88
N PHE A 49 -5.08 -8.54 -4.47
CA PHE A 49 -5.78 -7.89 -3.37
C PHE A 49 -5.00 -8.06 -2.06
N ILE A 50 -4.48 -9.27 -1.82
CA ILE A 50 -3.65 -9.56 -0.65
C ILE A 50 -2.38 -8.72 -0.68
N ILE A 51 -1.64 -8.74 -1.80
CA ILE A 51 -0.41 -7.93 -1.97
C ILE A 51 -0.71 -6.44 -1.74
N GLY A 52 -1.83 -5.93 -2.26
CA GLY A 52 -2.16 -4.53 -2.12
C GLY A 52 -2.54 -4.10 -0.71
N SER A 53 -3.32 -4.92 -0.01
CA SER A 53 -3.62 -4.69 1.40
C SER A 53 -2.35 -4.71 2.26
N SER A 54 -1.39 -5.59 1.96
CA SER A 54 -0.09 -5.66 2.64
C SER A 54 0.78 -4.44 2.34
N PHE A 55 0.81 -3.96 1.09
CA PHE A 55 1.55 -2.77 0.71
C PHE A 55 1.04 -1.52 1.43
N ILE A 56 -0.28 -1.32 1.45
CA ILE A 56 -0.92 -0.17 2.13
C ILE A 56 -0.69 -0.25 3.64
N SER A 57 -0.90 -1.43 4.24
CA SER A 57 -0.65 -1.64 5.68
C SER A 57 0.81 -1.36 6.05
N GLY A 58 1.75 -1.87 5.26
CA GLY A 58 3.18 -1.62 5.45
C GLY A 58 3.57 -0.15 5.32
N SER A 59 2.97 0.57 4.37
CA SER A 59 3.18 2.01 4.21
C SER A 59 2.67 2.83 5.40
N ILE A 60 1.48 2.50 5.92
CA ILE A 60 0.90 3.14 7.11
C ILE A 60 1.78 2.87 8.34
N ILE A 61 2.16 1.60 8.57
CA ILE A 61 3.02 1.22 9.71
C ILE A 61 4.39 1.91 9.59
N GLY A 62 5.00 1.90 8.42
CA GLY A 62 6.28 2.56 8.17
C GLY A 62 6.21 4.08 8.39
N SER A 63 5.11 4.72 7.98
CA SER A 63 4.88 6.14 8.23
C SER A 63 4.73 6.46 9.71
N LEU A 64 3.97 5.66 10.47
CA LEU A 64 3.81 5.81 11.92
C LEU A 64 5.13 5.59 12.67
N PHE A 65 5.91 4.60 12.26
CA PHE A 65 7.20 4.30 12.87
C PHE A 65 8.23 5.41 12.62
N ASN A 66 8.27 5.96 11.40
CA ASN A 66 9.15 7.08 11.05
C ASN A 66 8.83 8.37 11.82
N MET A 67 7.54 8.59 12.14
CA MET A 67 7.06 9.74 12.92
C MET A 67 7.60 9.72 14.37
N ASN A 68 7.81 8.53 14.95
CA ASN A 68 8.41 8.38 16.28
C ASN A 68 9.94 8.60 16.28
N LEU A 69 10.63 8.32 15.16
CA LEU A 69 12.08 8.49 15.04
C LEU A 69 12.51 9.94 14.76
N THR A 70 11.61 10.77 14.22
CA THR A 70 11.86 12.20 13.97
C THR A 70 11.75 13.07 15.23
N ASN A 71 11.34 12.50 16.36
CA ASN A 71 11.24 13.17 17.66
C ASN A 71 12.54 13.13 18.49
N LYS A 72 13.69 12.94 17.83
CA LYS A 72 15.01 13.05 18.48
C LYS A 72 15.67 14.33 18.02
N SER A 73 15.56 15.37 18.85
CA SER A 73 16.44 16.54 18.83
C SER A 73 17.85 16.14 19.26
#